data_AF-A0AB39BIS1-F1
#
_entry.id   AF-A0AB39BIS1-F1
#
_cell.length_a   1.000
_cell.length_b   1.000
_cell.length_c   1.000
_cell.angle_alpha   90.00
_cell.angle_beta   90.00
_cell.angle_gamma   90.00
#
_symmetry.space_group_name_H-M   'P 1'
#
loop_
_entity.id
_entity.type
_entity.pdbx_description
1 polymer ?
#
loop_
_entity_poly.entity_id
_entity_poly.type
_entity_poly.pdbx_seq_one_letter_code
_entity_poly.pdbx_strand_id
1 'polypeptide(L)'
;MTILSPDRVAVSRLGRFGRRTGRDGLARTRTFWRPLTIFSVAIIVLWCILAIFAPWIAPYDPLKTVGGNLTAPSAEHWMGTDDLGRDMLSRLIWGSRLSLPLAVAIVACSLTVGGIVGLAAGYFGRAVDNVAMRLADLVLAFPQIILAMAVAAAFGPSVGNAVLALVIVSWPLYARIIRSSVLSVRQQEYVVSGRLLGSGTLRSMVKDVIPNSAGPALVMSTIELGNAILMLAALSFLGLGPRPPAAEWGAMIALGSQNLTNWWVSLFPGLAILTIVMAFNLLGDALQDHLDPRSRTGRSR
;
A
#
# COMPACT_ATOMS: atom_id res chain seq x y z
N MET A 1 48.10 -56.83 18.83
CA MET A 1 47.63 -56.18 20.07
C MET A 1 48.52 -54.97 20.28
N THR A 2 48.14 -53.83 19.70
CA THR A 2 48.95 -52.61 19.73
C THR A 2 47.99 -51.46 20.00
N ILE A 3 48.04 -50.99 21.25
CA ILE A 3 47.27 -49.87 21.79
C ILE A 3 48.16 -48.64 21.63
N LEU A 4 47.72 -47.64 20.87
CA LEU A 4 48.19 -46.27 21.00
C LEU A 4 46.97 -45.34 21.05
N SER A 5 46.88 -44.64 22.17
CA SER A 5 45.87 -43.68 22.59
C SER A 5 45.86 -42.39 21.75
N PRO A 6 44.69 -41.85 21.39
CA PRO A 6 44.58 -40.50 20.85
C PRO A 6 44.24 -39.50 21.97
N ASP A 7 45.25 -39.03 22.68
CA ASP A 7 45.15 -37.76 23.41
C ASP A 7 45.71 -36.64 22.53
N ARG A 8 44.98 -35.52 22.49
CA ARG A 8 45.28 -34.21 21.86
C ARG A 8 44.48 -33.83 20.62
N VAL A 9 43.14 -33.74 20.70
CA VAL A 9 42.40 -32.68 19.97
C VAL A 9 41.08 -32.36 20.71
N ALA A 10 41.11 -31.71 21.87
CA ALA A 10 39.86 -31.34 22.55
C ALA A 10 39.94 -30.11 23.47
N VAL A 11 40.69 -29.06 23.13
CA VAL A 11 40.57 -27.77 23.86
C VAL A 11 40.93 -26.59 22.94
N SER A 12 40.00 -26.05 22.14
CA SER A 12 40.13 -24.69 21.55
C SER A 12 38.92 -24.16 20.75
N ARG A 13 37.67 -24.48 21.10
CA ARG A 13 36.49 -23.85 20.44
C ARG A 13 35.41 -23.37 21.39
N LEU A 14 35.80 -22.80 22.53
CA LEU A 14 34.92 -21.98 23.36
C LEU A 14 35.54 -20.61 23.52
N GLY A 15 34.87 -19.59 22.97
CA GLY A 15 35.18 -18.20 23.27
C GLY A 15 35.29 -17.29 22.05
N ARG A 16 34.15 -16.94 21.44
CA ARG A 16 33.93 -15.61 20.81
C ARG A 16 32.46 -15.35 20.43
N PHE A 17 31.52 -15.62 21.34
CA PHE A 17 30.21 -14.95 21.32
C PHE A 17 30.28 -13.70 22.19
N GLY A 18 31.06 -12.73 21.71
CA GLY A 18 31.23 -11.42 22.35
C GLY A 18 30.45 -10.34 21.61
N ARG A 19 29.34 -9.91 22.22
CA ARG A 19 28.76 -8.56 22.19
C ARG A 19 28.90 -7.76 20.87
N ARG A 20 27.88 -7.83 20.00
CA ARG A 20 27.63 -6.85 18.91
C ARG A 20 26.23 -6.21 18.96
N THR A 21 25.62 -6.09 20.13
CA THR A 21 24.21 -5.65 20.26
C THR A 21 23.98 -4.15 20.44
N GLY A 22 25.00 -3.28 20.29
CA GLY A 22 24.84 -1.84 20.56
C GLY A 22 24.97 -0.88 19.37
N ARG A 23 25.69 -1.24 18.30
CA ARG A 23 26.03 -0.33 17.18
C ARG A 23 25.09 -0.43 15.97
N ASP A 24 24.37 -1.53 15.85
CA ASP A 24 23.53 -1.81 14.67
C ASP A 24 22.20 -1.02 14.69
N GLY A 25 21.70 -0.65 15.88
CA GLY A 25 20.46 0.12 16.01
C GLY A 25 20.56 1.57 15.52
N LEU A 26 21.70 2.22 15.78
CA LEU A 26 21.96 3.61 15.35
C LEU A 26 22.31 3.73 13.87
N ALA A 27 22.87 2.68 13.26
CA ALA A 27 23.08 2.61 11.81
C ALA A 27 21.77 2.37 11.04
N ARG A 28 20.84 1.60 11.63
CA ARG A 28 19.51 1.31 11.08
C ARG A 28 18.65 2.56 10.94
N THR A 29 18.58 3.40 11.98
CA THR A 29 17.79 4.64 11.97
C THR A 29 18.36 5.68 11.00
N ARG A 30 19.68 5.80 10.88
CA ARG A 30 20.32 6.70 9.90
C ARG A 30 20.11 6.27 8.44
N THR A 31 19.89 4.97 8.19
CA THR A 31 19.71 4.46 6.81
C THR A 31 18.27 4.62 6.31
N PHE A 32 17.28 4.68 7.20
CA PHE A 32 15.89 4.93 6.83
C PHE A 32 15.65 6.38 6.39
N TRP A 33 16.25 7.36 7.08
CA TRP A 33 16.09 8.80 6.79
C TRP A 33 17.02 9.30 5.68
N ARG A 34 17.01 8.61 4.53
CA ARG A 34 17.64 9.13 3.32
C ARG A 34 16.86 10.35 2.80
N PRO A 35 17.50 11.24 2.02
CA PRO A 35 16.83 12.41 1.45
C PRO A 35 15.53 12.05 0.69
N LEU A 36 15.52 10.93 -0.02
CA LEU A 36 14.34 10.43 -0.74
C LEU A 36 13.19 10.02 0.18
N THR A 37 13.48 9.38 1.33
CA THR A 37 12.46 9.03 2.33
C THR A 37 11.88 10.26 3.00
N ILE A 38 12.71 11.26 3.29
CA ILE A 38 12.24 12.53 3.86
C ILE A 38 11.34 13.25 2.85
N PHE A 39 11.76 13.28 1.59
CA PHE A 39 10.99 13.88 0.51
C PHE A 39 9.63 13.19 0.32
N SER A 40 9.59 11.85 0.32
CA SER A 40 8.32 11.12 0.20
C SER A 40 7.39 11.36 1.39
N VAL A 41 7.91 11.31 2.62
CA VAL A 41 7.13 11.63 3.83
C VAL A 41 6.61 13.06 3.78
N ALA A 42 7.42 14.03 3.34
CA ALA A 42 7.01 15.43 3.22
C ALA A 42 5.84 15.60 2.23
N ILE A 43 5.87 14.92 1.08
CA ILE A 43 4.76 14.95 0.11
C ILE A 43 3.49 14.32 0.69
N ILE A 44 3.59 13.16 1.34
CA ILE A 44 2.43 12.50 1.96
C ILE A 44 1.83 13.41 3.04
N VAL A 45 2.67 13.99 3.90
CA VAL A 45 2.23 14.93 4.94
C VAL A 45 1.58 16.17 4.34
N LEU A 46 2.15 16.74 3.28
CA LEU A 46 1.56 17.87 2.56
C LEU A 46 0.13 17.54 2.07
N TRP A 47 -0.05 16.43 1.38
CA TRP A 47 -1.36 16.01 0.88
C TRP A 47 -2.35 15.70 2.00
N CYS A 48 -1.90 15.09 3.10
CA CYS A 48 -2.72 14.88 4.29
C CYS A 48 -3.15 16.21 4.94
N ILE A 49 -2.26 17.21 5.01
CA ILE A 49 -2.60 18.55 5.51
C ILE A 49 -3.63 19.21 4.58
N LEU A 50 -3.42 19.18 3.26
CA LEU A 50 -4.38 19.71 2.29
C LEU A 50 -5.75 19.02 2.41
N ALA A 51 -5.79 17.71 2.66
CA ALA A 51 -7.03 16.97 2.87
C ALA A 51 -7.73 17.39 4.17
N ILE A 52 -7.03 17.35 5.30
CA ILE A 52 -7.62 17.65 6.61
C ILE A 52 -8.08 19.10 6.69
N PHE A 53 -7.27 20.02 6.18
CA PHE A 53 -7.51 21.46 6.26
C PHE A 53 -8.15 22.05 5.00
N ALA A 54 -8.69 21.23 4.09
CA ALA A 54 -9.31 21.72 2.85
C ALA A 54 -10.34 22.83 3.05
N PRO A 55 -11.26 22.79 4.06
CA PRO A 55 -12.24 23.85 4.27
C PRO A 55 -11.63 25.22 4.59
N TRP A 56 -10.39 25.25 5.09
CA TRP A 56 -9.70 26.50 5.45
C TRP A 56 -8.64 26.91 4.41
N ILE A 57 -8.12 25.96 3.64
CA ILE A 57 -7.07 26.21 2.63
C ILE A 57 -7.69 26.49 1.25
N ALA A 58 -8.82 25.87 0.91
CA ALA A 58 -9.45 26.07 -0.39
C ALA A 58 -9.96 27.51 -0.53
N PRO A 59 -9.58 28.24 -1.61
CA PRO A 59 -10.03 29.63 -1.81
C PRO A 59 -11.55 29.77 -1.97
N TYR A 60 -12.19 28.77 -2.58
CA TYR A 60 -13.62 28.77 -2.86
C TYR A 60 -14.27 27.44 -2.45
N ASP A 61 -15.60 27.44 -2.39
CA ASP A 61 -16.38 26.20 -2.25
C ASP A 61 -16.22 25.35 -3.53
N PRO A 62 -15.79 24.07 -3.43
CA PRO A 62 -15.49 23.22 -4.58
C PRO A 62 -16.70 22.90 -5.47
N LEU A 63 -17.91 23.15 -4.99
CA LEU A 63 -19.16 22.89 -5.72
C LEU A 63 -19.79 24.15 -6.29
N LYS A 64 -19.40 25.34 -5.82
CA LYS A 64 -19.98 26.60 -6.30
C LYS A 64 -19.33 27.03 -7.61
N THR A 65 -20.16 27.49 -8.53
CA THR A 65 -19.71 28.25 -9.70
C THR A 65 -19.27 29.63 -9.24
N VAL A 66 -18.02 29.97 -9.50
CA VAL A 66 -17.37 31.19 -9.01
C VAL A 66 -16.75 32.03 -10.13
N GLY A 67 -16.58 31.46 -11.31
CA GLY A 67 -16.05 32.16 -12.49
C GLY A 67 -16.77 31.72 -13.78
N GLY A 68 -16.24 32.18 -14.91
CA GLY A 68 -16.70 31.73 -16.23
C GLY A 68 -16.36 30.25 -16.48
N ASN A 69 -17.06 29.62 -17.41
CA ASN A 69 -16.80 28.23 -17.79
C ASN A 69 -15.46 28.13 -18.53
N LEU A 70 -14.62 27.17 -18.14
CA LEU A 70 -13.35 26.84 -18.80
C LEU A 70 -12.44 28.07 -18.97
N THR A 71 -12.34 28.88 -17.92
CA THR A 71 -11.41 30.01 -17.89
C THR A 71 -10.01 29.51 -17.57
N ALA A 72 -9.03 30.00 -18.33
CA ALA A 72 -7.62 29.68 -18.12
C ALA A 72 -7.13 30.19 -16.75
N PRO A 73 -6.01 29.64 -16.23
CA PRO A 73 -5.41 30.10 -14.98
C PRO A 73 -5.20 31.61 -14.94
N SER A 74 -5.64 32.24 -13.84
CA SER A 74 -5.60 33.68 -13.63
C SER A 74 -5.27 34.01 -12.16
N ALA A 75 -5.10 35.29 -11.84
CA ALA A 75 -4.88 35.73 -10.47
C ALA A 75 -6.07 35.43 -9.53
N GLU A 76 -7.30 35.40 -10.08
CA GLU A 76 -8.53 35.06 -9.35
C GLU A 76 -8.72 33.55 -9.21
N HIS A 77 -8.31 32.78 -10.23
CA HIS A 77 -8.40 31.32 -10.30
C HIS A 77 -7.04 30.72 -10.66
N TRP A 78 -6.22 30.41 -9.65
CA TRP A 78 -4.80 30.04 -9.85
C TRP A 78 -4.57 28.81 -10.75
N MET A 79 -5.56 27.92 -10.81
CA MET A 79 -5.55 26.71 -11.65
C MET A 79 -6.64 26.75 -12.73
N GLY A 80 -7.28 27.90 -12.94
CA GLY A 80 -8.41 28.08 -13.84
C GLY A 80 -9.72 27.52 -13.28
N THR A 81 -10.73 27.45 -14.14
CA THR A 81 -12.04 26.88 -13.81
C THR A 81 -12.38 25.67 -14.69
N ASP A 82 -13.34 24.86 -14.24
CA ASP A 82 -13.89 23.75 -15.02
C ASP A 82 -15.06 24.14 -15.92
N ASP A 83 -15.66 23.13 -16.54
CA ASP A 83 -16.83 23.20 -17.43
C ASP A 83 -18.06 23.84 -16.80
N LEU A 84 -18.17 23.82 -15.46
CA LEU A 84 -19.25 24.44 -14.69
C LEU A 84 -18.82 25.76 -14.02
N GLY A 85 -17.63 26.28 -14.34
CA GLY A 85 -17.11 27.52 -13.77
C GLY A 85 -16.71 27.41 -12.29
N ARG A 86 -16.41 26.20 -11.82
CA ARG A 86 -15.92 25.95 -10.45
C ARG A 86 -14.40 26.06 -10.41
N ASP A 87 -13.87 26.58 -9.31
CA ASP A 87 -12.42 26.79 -9.14
C ASP A 87 -11.64 25.47 -9.05
N MET A 88 -10.63 25.31 -9.91
CA MET A 88 -9.87 24.05 -10.03
C MET A 88 -8.95 23.78 -8.85
N LEU A 89 -8.36 24.82 -8.26
CA LEU A 89 -7.49 24.67 -7.09
C LEU A 89 -8.29 24.16 -5.89
N SER A 90 -9.46 24.76 -5.65
CA SER A 90 -10.38 24.36 -4.58
C SER A 90 -10.84 22.91 -4.77
N ARG A 91 -11.21 22.53 -6.01
CA ARG A 91 -11.58 21.14 -6.34
C ARG A 91 -10.40 20.17 -6.19
N LEU A 92 -9.19 20.55 -6.55
CA LEU A 92 -7.99 19.73 -6.39
C LEU A 92 -7.72 19.40 -4.91
N ILE A 93 -7.76 20.43 -4.06
CA ILE A 93 -7.55 20.30 -2.61
C ILE A 93 -8.66 19.45 -2.00
N TRP A 94 -9.93 19.73 -2.32
CA TRP A 94 -11.05 18.92 -1.83
C TRP A 94 -11.03 17.48 -2.35
N GLY A 95 -10.51 17.25 -3.56
CA GLY A 95 -10.33 15.91 -4.13
C GLY A 95 -9.46 15.02 -3.27
N SER A 96 -8.44 15.59 -2.60
CA SER A 96 -7.58 14.82 -1.68
C SER A 96 -8.35 14.20 -0.50
N ARG A 97 -9.47 14.81 -0.06
CA ARG A 97 -10.34 14.28 1.01
C ARG A 97 -11.10 13.04 0.61
N LEU A 98 -11.25 12.80 -0.69
CA LEU A 98 -11.98 11.67 -1.21
C LEU A 98 -11.00 10.61 -1.76
N SER A 99 -10.04 11.01 -2.60
CA SER A 99 -9.11 10.08 -3.23
C SER A 99 -8.17 9.39 -2.23
N LEU A 100 -7.63 10.10 -1.21
CA LEU A 100 -6.69 9.48 -0.24
C LEU A 100 -7.37 8.47 0.68
N PRO A 101 -8.49 8.79 1.37
CA PRO A 101 -9.14 7.82 2.26
C PRO A 101 -9.68 6.60 1.52
N LEU A 102 -10.13 6.75 0.27
CA LEU A 102 -10.59 5.62 -0.54
C LEU A 102 -9.44 4.66 -0.88
N ALA A 103 -8.26 5.17 -1.25
CA ALA A 103 -7.09 4.32 -1.45
C ALA A 103 -6.70 3.57 -0.17
N VAL A 104 -6.72 4.25 0.98
CA VAL A 104 -6.50 3.61 2.29
C VAL A 104 -7.55 2.54 2.57
N ALA A 105 -8.83 2.80 2.30
CA ALA A 105 -9.90 1.83 2.50
C ALA A 105 -9.72 0.58 1.61
N ILE A 106 -9.37 0.76 0.33
CA ILE A 106 -9.11 -0.34 -0.61
C ILE A 106 -7.99 -1.24 -0.07
N VAL A 107 -6.86 -0.64 0.32
CA VAL A 107 -5.70 -1.38 0.86
C VAL A 107 -6.05 -2.06 2.18
N ALA A 108 -6.68 -1.35 3.12
CA ALA A 108 -7.02 -1.90 4.43
C ALA A 108 -8.01 -3.08 4.32
N CYS A 109 -9.05 -2.96 3.50
CA CYS A 109 -10.00 -4.05 3.26
C CYS A 109 -9.34 -5.22 2.54
N SER A 110 -8.53 -4.97 1.52
CA SER A 110 -7.81 -6.02 0.78
C SER A 110 -6.82 -6.77 1.67
N LEU A 111 -6.07 -6.05 2.51
CA LEU A 111 -5.15 -6.61 3.50
C LEU A 111 -5.90 -7.42 4.55
N THR A 112 -7.08 -6.96 4.98
CA THR A 112 -7.88 -7.68 5.98
C THR A 112 -8.41 -8.99 5.41
N VAL A 113 -9.09 -8.94 4.26
CA VAL A 113 -9.63 -10.13 3.60
C VAL A 113 -8.50 -11.08 3.21
N GLY A 114 -7.49 -10.56 2.51
CA GLY A 114 -6.33 -11.35 2.09
C GLY A 114 -5.56 -11.90 3.27
N GLY A 115 -5.40 -11.14 4.35
CA GLY A 115 -4.70 -11.58 5.54
C GLY A 115 -5.40 -12.69 6.30
N ILE A 116 -6.73 -12.63 6.42
CA ILE A 116 -7.51 -13.73 7.00
C ILE A 116 -7.36 -15.00 6.14
N VAL A 117 -7.51 -14.88 4.82
CA VAL A 117 -7.39 -16.03 3.91
C VAL A 117 -5.97 -16.60 3.89
N GLY A 118 -4.96 -15.73 3.83
CA GLY A 118 -3.55 -16.10 3.83
C GLY A 118 -3.11 -16.75 5.14
N LEU A 119 -3.59 -16.25 6.27
CA LEU A 119 -3.36 -16.85 7.59
C LEU A 119 -3.97 -18.24 7.67
N ALA A 120 -5.22 -18.40 7.25
CA ALA A 120 -5.90 -19.70 7.23
C ALA A 120 -5.16 -20.70 6.32
N ALA A 121 -4.81 -20.29 5.10
CA ALA A 121 -4.07 -21.10 4.14
C ALA A 121 -2.70 -21.54 4.69
N GLY A 122 -1.91 -20.59 5.22
CA GLY A 122 -0.56 -20.87 5.72
C GLY A 122 -0.54 -21.67 7.02
N TYR A 123 -1.53 -21.46 7.92
CA TYR A 123 -1.54 -22.12 9.22
C TYR A 123 -2.18 -23.51 9.17
N PHE A 124 -3.33 -23.68 8.52
CA PHE A 124 -4.00 -24.99 8.44
C PHE A 124 -3.41 -25.88 7.35
N GLY A 125 -2.95 -25.30 6.23
CA GLY A 125 -2.36 -26.03 5.11
C GLY A 125 -3.36 -26.96 4.40
N ARG A 126 -2.83 -27.87 3.57
CA ARG A 126 -3.58 -28.94 2.90
C ARG A 126 -4.71 -28.40 2.00
N ALA A 127 -5.95 -28.85 2.21
CA ALA A 127 -7.09 -28.50 1.36
C ALA A 127 -7.45 -27.01 1.43
N VAL A 128 -7.39 -26.40 2.61
CA VAL A 128 -7.67 -24.95 2.80
C VAL A 128 -6.71 -24.13 1.96
N ASP A 129 -5.44 -24.49 2.00
CA ASP A 129 -4.39 -23.84 1.21
C ASP A 129 -4.64 -24.00 -0.30
N ASN A 130 -4.84 -25.24 -0.76
CA ASN A 130 -5.07 -25.52 -2.17
C ASN A 130 -6.29 -24.79 -2.74
N VAL A 131 -7.41 -24.75 -2.00
CA VAL A 131 -8.63 -24.07 -2.47
C VAL A 131 -8.43 -22.56 -2.45
N ALA A 132 -7.92 -22.00 -1.36
CA ALA A 132 -7.70 -20.55 -1.23
C ALA A 132 -6.72 -20.02 -2.29
N MET A 133 -5.60 -20.72 -2.51
CA MET A 133 -4.61 -20.33 -3.51
C MET A 133 -5.14 -20.52 -4.93
N ARG A 134 -5.94 -21.56 -5.21
CA ARG A 134 -6.59 -21.68 -6.53
C ARG A 134 -7.56 -20.52 -6.81
N LEU A 135 -8.36 -20.10 -5.82
CA LEU A 135 -9.24 -18.94 -5.98
C LEU A 135 -8.42 -17.66 -6.21
N ALA A 136 -7.34 -17.47 -5.47
CA ALA A 136 -6.40 -16.37 -5.68
C ALA A 136 -5.78 -16.40 -7.09
N ASP A 137 -5.37 -17.57 -7.57
CA ASP A 137 -4.77 -17.77 -8.88
C ASP A 137 -5.77 -17.46 -10.01
N LEU A 138 -7.04 -17.82 -9.83
CA LEU A 138 -8.11 -17.50 -10.78
C LEU A 138 -8.31 -15.98 -10.92
N VAL A 139 -8.31 -15.24 -9.82
CA VAL A 139 -8.45 -13.77 -9.84
C VAL A 139 -7.23 -13.14 -10.51
N LEU A 140 -6.02 -13.58 -10.15
CA LEU A 140 -4.75 -13.02 -10.65
C LEU A 140 -4.42 -13.43 -12.09
N ALA A 141 -5.14 -14.40 -12.66
CA ALA A 141 -5.01 -14.77 -14.07
C ALA A 141 -5.54 -13.66 -15.00
N PHE A 142 -6.43 -12.79 -14.51
CA PHE A 142 -6.93 -11.66 -15.27
C PHE A 142 -6.07 -10.41 -15.05
N PRO A 143 -5.88 -9.56 -16.08
CA PRO A 143 -5.30 -8.24 -15.88
C PRO A 143 -6.12 -7.44 -14.85
N GLN A 144 -5.44 -6.94 -13.81
CA GLN A 144 -6.06 -6.35 -12.62
C GLN A 144 -7.11 -5.28 -12.95
N ILE A 145 -6.76 -4.36 -13.85
CA ILE A 145 -7.66 -3.27 -14.26
C ILE A 145 -8.87 -3.77 -15.04
N ILE A 146 -8.69 -4.78 -15.90
CA ILE A 146 -9.78 -5.35 -16.72
C ILE A 146 -10.81 -6.02 -15.81
N LEU A 147 -10.34 -6.82 -14.86
CA LEU A 147 -11.24 -7.46 -13.90
C LEU A 147 -11.94 -6.43 -13.01
N ALA A 148 -11.22 -5.42 -12.53
CA ALA A 148 -11.81 -4.35 -11.72
C ALA A 148 -12.91 -3.60 -12.48
N MET A 149 -12.68 -3.28 -13.77
CA MET A 149 -13.70 -2.66 -14.62
C MET A 149 -14.91 -3.56 -14.81
N ALA A 150 -14.72 -4.85 -15.08
CA ALA A 150 -15.82 -5.81 -15.26
C ALA A 150 -16.70 -5.90 -14.00
N VAL A 151 -16.06 -6.01 -12.82
CA VAL A 151 -16.77 -6.07 -11.53
C VAL A 151 -17.48 -4.76 -11.21
N ALA A 152 -16.81 -3.61 -11.40
CA ALA A 152 -17.41 -2.30 -11.15
C ALA A 152 -18.58 -2.02 -12.11
N ALA A 153 -18.46 -2.40 -13.38
CA ALA A 153 -19.54 -2.28 -14.36
C ALA A 153 -20.74 -3.18 -14.03
N ALA A 154 -20.50 -4.40 -13.53
CA ALA A 154 -21.56 -5.32 -13.12
C ALA A 154 -22.37 -4.80 -11.92
N PHE A 155 -21.72 -4.15 -10.95
CA PHE A 155 -22.42 -3.52 -9.81
C PHE A 155 -22.98 -2.12 -10.11
N GLY A 156 -22.53 -1.53 -11.22
CA GLY A 156 -22.89 -0.18 -11.63
C GLY A 156 -22.03 0.92 -10.98
N PRO A 157 -22.03 2.14 -11.54
CA PRO A 157 -21.08 3.17 -11.11
C PRO A 157 -21.42 3.77 -9.76
N SER A 158 -20.56 3.57 -8.77
CA SER A 158 -20.61 4.25 -7.47
C SER A 158 -19.26 4.16 -6.76
N VAL A 159 -19.03 5.05 -5.78
CA VAL A 159 -17.82 5.03 -4.95
C VAL A 159 -17.64 3.66 -4.27
N GLY A 160 -18.72 3.14 -3.66
CA GLY A 160 -18.70 1.88 -2.93
C GLY A 160 -18.42 0.68 -3.84
N ASN A 161 -19.03 0.66 -5.02
CA ASN A 161 -18.84 -0.42 -6.00
C ASN A 161 -17.42 -0.41 -6.57
N ALA A 162 -16.85 0.76 -6.83
CA ALA A 162 -15.46 0.89 -7.26
C ALA A 162 -14.48 0.38 -6.18
N VAL A 163 -14.68 0.77 -4.92
CA VAL A 163 -13.88 0.25 -3.79
C VAL A 163 -14.01 -1.26 -3.69
N LEU A 164 -15.24 -1.79 -3.71
CA LEU A 164 -15.50 -3.22 -3.58
C LEU A 164 -14.91 -4.02 -4.74
N ALA A 165 -15.00 -3.52 -5.98
CA ALA A 165 -14.35 -4.11 -7.14
C ALA A 165 -12.83 -4.20 -6.95
N LEU A 166 -12.20 -3.12 -6.50
CA LEU A 166 -10.76 -3.10 -6.25
C LEU A 166 -10.35 -4.03 -5.10
N VAL A 167 -11.16 -4.17 -4.05
CA VAL A 167 -10.92 -5.12 -2.96
C VAL A 167 -10.99 -6.58 -3.44
N ILE A 168 -12.00 -6.91 -4.26
CA ILE A 168 -12.17 -8.26 -4.84
C ILE A 168 -10.96 -8.65 -5.70
N VAL A 169 -10.34 -7.68 -6.37
CA VAL A 169 -9.24 -7.95 -7.27
C VAL A 169 -7.88 -7.97 -6.53
N SER A 170 -7.73 -7.18 -5.46
CA SER A 170 -6.44 -6.98 -4.80
C SER A 170 -6.19 -7.86 -3.57
N TRP A 171 -7.23 -8.44 -2.95
CA TRP A 171 -7.05 -9.35 -1.80
C TRP A 171 -6.09 -10.54 -2.04
N PRO A 172 -5.99 -11.15 -3.25
CA PRO A 172 -5.12 -12.30 -3.48
C PRO A 172 -3.63 -12.01 -3.25
N LEU A 173 -3.20 -10.77 -3.53
CA LEU A 173 -1.81 -10.32 -3.33
C LEU A 173 -1.42 -10.44 -1.85
N TYR A 174 -2.25 -9.89 -0.97
CA TYR A 174 -2.06 -9.97 0.47
C TYR A 174 -2.18 -11.40 1.00
N ALA A 175 -3.12 -12.20 0.46
CA ALA A 175 -3.26 -13.60 0.84
C ALA A 175 -1.99 -14.41 0.60
N ARG A 176 -1.35 -14.24 -0.57
CA ARG A 176 -0.10 -14.94 -0.91
C ARG A 176 1.06 -14.54 -0.01
N ILE A 177 1.24 -13.25 0.27
CA ILE A 177 2.34 -12.75 1.10
C ILE A 177 2.17 -13.12 2.57
N ILE A 178 0.96 -13.03 3.09
CA ILE A 178 0.71 -13.45 4.48
C ILE A 178 0.85 -14.96 4.59
N ARG A 179 0.35 -15.74 3.61
CA ARG A 179 0.54 -17.19 3.57
C ARG A 179 2.02 -17.57 3.59
N SER A 180 2.85 -17.00 2.72
CA SER A 180 4.28 -17.33 2.65
C SER A 180 5.00 -16.99 3.97
N SER A 181 4.65 -15.85 4.56
CA SER A 181 5.19 -15.41 5.86
C SER A 181 4.76 -16.35 6.98
N VAL A 182 3.48 -16.74 7.03
CA VAL A 182 2.95 -17.68 8.02
C VAL A 182 3.59 -19.05 7.90
N LEU A 183 3.81 -19.56 6.68
CA LEU A 183 4.49 -20.83 6.43
C LEU A 183 5.92 -20.84 6.98
N SER A 184 6.63 -19.72 6.88
CA SER A 184 7.98 -19.56 7.46
C SER A 184 7.92 -19.46 9.00
N VAL A 185 7.03 -18.61 9.53
CA VAL A 185 6.93 -18.34 10.97
C VAL A 185 6.48 -19.57 11.76
N ARG A 186 5.53 -20.36 11.24
CA ARG A 186 5.02 -21.55 11.95
C ARG A 186 6.07 -22.64 12.18
N GLN A 187 7.17 -22.61 11.44
CA GLN A 187 8.28 -23.58 11.54
C GLN A 187 9.38 -23.11 12.51
N GLN A 188 9.26 -21.91 13.08
CA GLN A 188 10.25 -21.37 14.01
C GLN A 188 10.21 -22.09 15.37
N GLU A 189 11.38 -22.25 15.99
CA GLU A 189 11.56 -23.03 17.22
C GLU A 189 10.66 -22.54 18.38
N TYR A 190 10.46 -21.23 18.53
CA TYR A 190 9.61 -20.67 19.58
C TYR A 190 8.13 -21.03 19.39
N VAL A 191 7.64 -21.11 18.15
CA VAL A 191 6.27 -21.50 17.84
C VAL A 191 6.08 -22.99 18.09
N VAL A 192 7.04 -23.81 17.65
CA VAL A 192 6.99 -25.27 17.83
C VAL A 192 7.06 -25.63 19.32
N SER A 193 8.03 -25.05 20.04
CA SER A 193 8.21 -25.28 21.49
C SER A 193 6.99 -24.82 22.29
N GLY A 194 6.41 -23.66 21.94
CA GLY A 194 5.19 -23.18 22.59
C GLY A 194 4.00 -24.15 22.44
N ARG A 195 3.86 -24.81 21.28
CA ARG A 195 2.82 -25.84 21.08
C ARG A 195 3.11 -27.12 21.86
N LEU A 196 4.36 -27.55 21.94
CA LEU A 196 4.75 -28.70 22.76
C LEU A 196 4.46 -28.49 24.24
N LEU A 197 4.51 -27.23 24.70
CA LEU A 197 4.12 -26.81 26.05
C LEU A 197 2.60 -26.63 26.23
N GLY A 198 1.78 -27.05 25.26
CA GLY A 198 0.31 -27.02 25.35
C GLY A 198 -0.33 -25.68 24.96
N SER A 199 0.38 -24.78 24.27
CA SER A 199 -0.25 -23.58 23.71
C SER A 199 -1.30 -23.95 22.67
N GLY A 200 -2.57 -23.59 22.92
CA GLY A 200 -3.67 -23.83 22.00
C GLY A 200 -3.48 -23.11 20.65
N THR A 201 -4.10 -23.65 19.59
CA THR A 201 -3.97 -23.14 18.21
C THR A 201 -4.26 -21.65 18.11
N LEU A 202 -5.37 -21.17 18.67
CA LEU A 202 -5.74 -19.75 18.61
C LEU A 202 -4.73 -18.86 19.35
N ARG A 203 -4.24 -19.31 20.51
CA ARG A 203 -3.24 -18.59 21.29
C ARG A 203 -1.93 -18.48 20.53
N SER A 204 -1.46 -19.57 19.93
CA SER A 204 -0.23 -19.56 19.13
C SER A 204 -0.38 -18.70 17.87
N MET A 205 -1.53 -18.74 17.20
CA MET A 205 -1.81 -17.86 16.06
C MET A 205 -1.69 -16.38 16.43
N VAL A 206 -2.45 -15.92 17.43
CA VAL A 206 -2.57 -14.51 17.77
C VAL A 206 -1.29 -13.98 18.41
N LYS A 207 -0.65 -14.76 19.28
CA LYS A 207 0.52 -14.31 20.04
C LYS A 207 1.83 -14.49 19.27
N ASP A 208 1.97 -15.58 18.52
CA ASP A 208 3.25 -15.97 17.94
C ASP A 208 3.28 -15.78 16.41
N VAL A 209 2.20 -16.07 15.70
CA VAL A 209 2.23 -16.12 14.22
C VAL A 209 1.84 -14.79 13.56
N ILE A 210 0.69 -14.22 13.89
CA ILE A 210 0.17 -12.98 13.29
C ILE A 210 1.18 -11.82 13.41
N PRO A 211 1.68 -11.45 14.61
CA PRO A 211 2.57 -10.29 14.74
C PRO A 211 3.89 -10.48 13.98
N ASN A 212 4.37 -11.72 13.84
CA ASN A 212 5.62 -12.03 13.13
C ASN A 212 5.45 -12.24 11.62
N SER A 213 4.21 -12.31 11.11
CA SER A 213 3.92 -12.49 9.68
C SER A 213 3.32 -11.24 9.01
N ALA A 214 2.91 -10.23 9.79
CA ALA A 214 2.32 -9.00 9.26
C ALA A 214 3.33 -8.05 8.58
N GLY A 215 4.62 -8.11 8.97
CA GLY A 215 5.65 -7.17 8.52
C GLY A 215 5.73 -6.99 6.99
N PRO A 216 5.95 -8.06 6.21
CA PRO A 216 6.01 -7.98 4.75
C PRO A 216 4.73 -7.41 4.11
N ALA A 217 3.56 -7.74 4.67
CA ALA A 217 2.28 -7.26 4.16
C ALA A 217 2.09 -5.74 4.40
N LEU A 218 2.59 -5.22 5.53
CA LEU A 218 2.57 -3.78 5.82
C LEU A 218 3.48 -2.98 4.88
N VAL A 219 4.65 -3.53 4.53
CA VAL A 219 5.53 -2.92 3.52
C VAL A 219 4.82 -2.86 2.18
N MET A 220 4.29 -3.99 1.72
CA MET A 220 3.56 -4.06 0.46
C MET A 220 2.38 -3.09 0.45
N SER A 221 1.67 -2.95 1.56
CA SER A 221 0.54 -2.02 1.69
C SER A 221 0.94 -0.58 1.35
N THR A 222 2.17 -0.18 1.65
CA THR A 222 2.65 1.17 1.33
C THR A 222 2.76 1.40 -0.17
N ILE A 223 3.28 0.41 -0.90
CA ILE A 223 3.38 0.45 -2.38
C ILE A 223 1.98 0.39 -3.00
N GLU A 224 1.14 -0.50 -2.49
CA GLU A 224 -0.23 -0.69 -2.99
C GLU A 224 -1.14 0.50 -2.73
N LEU A 225 -0.85 1.40 -1.79
CA LEU A 225 -1.58 2.67 -1.66
C LEU A 225 -1.46 3.51 -2.94
N GLY A 226 -0.26 3.60 -3.52
CA GLY A 226 -0.06 4.29 -4.79
C GLY A 226 -0.82 3.61 -5.94
N ASN A 227 -0.74 2.28 -6.01
CA ASN A 227 -1.47 1.50 -7.02
C ASN A 227 -2.99 1.66 -6.90
N ALA A 228 -3.53 1.65 -5.67
CA ALA A 228 -4.95 1.84 -5.41
C ALA A 228 -5.45 3.21 -5.86
N ILE A 229 -4.66 4.29 -5.68
CA ILE A 229 -4.98 5.63 -6.20
C ILE A 229 -5.04 5.59 -7.73
N LEU A 230 -4.05 4.99 -8.40
CA LEU A 230 -4.03 4.87 -9.86
C LEU A 230 -5.23 4.09 -10.39
N MET A 231 -5.54 2.94 -9.78
CA MET A 231 -6.67 2.11 -10.21
C MET A 231 -8.01 2.79 -9.98
N LEU A 232 -8.19 3.45 -8.83
CA LEU A 232 -9.41 4.21 -8.54
C LEU A 232 -9.57 5.37 -9.53
N ALA A 233 -8.48 6.08 -9.84
CA ALA A 233 -8.51 7.14 -10.84
C ALA A 233 -8.83 6.61 -12.24
N ALA A 234 -8.30 5.44 -12.62
CA ALA A 234 -8.61 4.78 -13.88
C ALA A 234 -10.08 4.35 -13.98
N LEU A 235 -10.65 3.77 -12.93
CA LEU A 235 -12.08 3.45 -12.89
C LEU A 235 -12.95 4.71 -12.97
N SER A 236 -12.56 5.77 -12.25
CA SER A 236 -13.27 7.05 -12.25
C SER A 236 -13.18 7.75 -13.61
N PHE A 237 -12.03 7.66 -14.26
CA PHE A 237 -11.82 8.15 -15.61
C PHE A 237 -12.76 7.46 -16.62
N LEU A 238 -13.01 6.17 -16.43
CA LEU A 238 -13.93 5.36 -17.25
C LEU A 238 -15.40 5.47 -16.80
N GLY A 239 -15.71 6.37 -15.87
CA GLY A 239 -17.08 6.60 -15.41
C GLY A 239 -17.63 5.53 -14.47
N LEU A 240 -16.79 4.65 -13.93
CA LEU A 240 -17.14 3.59 -12.98
C LEU A 240 -16.89 3.98 -11.51
N GLY A 241 -16.32 5.17 -11.27
CA GLY A 241 -15.98 5.68 -9.94
C GLY A 241 -16.99 6.68 -9.36
N PRO A 242 -16.52 7.59 -8.48
CA PRO A 242 -17.35 8.65 -7.91
C PRO A 242 -17.95 9.55 -8.98
N ARG A 243 -19.23 9.92 -8.80
CA ARG A 243 -19.96 10.77 -9.74
C ARG A 243 -19.94 12.24 -9.33
N PRO A 244 -20.09 13.18 -10.29
CA PRO A 244 -20.41 14.58 -9.97
C PRO A 244 -21.60 14.66 -8.99
N PRO A 245 -21.60 15.62 -8.04
CA PRO A 245 -20.75 16.82 -7.97
C PRO A 245 -19.40 16.62 -7.26
N ALA A 246 -19.11 15.43 -6.74
CA ALA A 246 -17.92 15.14 -5.95
C ALA A 246 -16.63 15.57 -6.68
N ALA A 247 -15.69 16.15 -5.94
CA ALA A 247 -14.34 16.39 -6.42
C ALA A 247 -13.51 15.12 -6.19
N GLU A 248 -13.03 14.53 -7.27
CA GLU A 248 -12.19 13.33 -7.28
C GLU A 248 -11.22 13.46 -8.45
N TRP A 249 -9.94 13.16 -8.24
CA TRP A 249 -8.89 13.45 -9.21
C TRP A 249 -9.06 12.70 -10.55
N GLY A 250 -9.39 11.41 -10.54
CA GLY A 250 -9.62 10.65 -11.77
C GLY A 250 -10.83 11.16 -12.58
N ALA A 251 -11.92 11.49 -11.91
CA ALA A 251 -13.09 12.09 -12.55
C ALA A 251 -12.76 13.48 -13.14
N MET A 252 -11.93 14.28 -12.46
CA MET A 252 -11.46 15.58 -12.99
C MET A 252 -10.60 15.39 -14.25
N ILE A 253 -9.72 14.38 -14.28
CA ILE A 253 -8.94 14.05 -15.48
C ILE A 253 -9.85 13.67 -16.65
N ALA A 254 -10.90 12.88 -16.41
CA ALA A 254 -11.86 12.53 -17.45
C ALA A 254 -12.55 13.76 -18.04
N LEU A 255 -12.96 14.72 -17.21
CA LEU A 255 -13.54 15.99 -17.70
C LEU A 255 -12.54 16.74 -18.60
N GLY A 256 -11.28 16.88 -18.15
CA GLY A 256 -10.25 17.56 -18.94
C GLY A 256 -9.84 16.82 -20.23
N SER A 257 -9.95 15.49 -20.27
CA SER A 257 -9.60 14.71 -21.46
C SER A 257 -10.56 14.92 -22.65
N GLN A 258 -11.77 15.44 -22.40
CA GLN A 258 -12.74 15.73 -23.46
C GLN A 258 -12.34 16.96 -24.29
N ASN A 259 -11.54 17.86 -23.72
CA ASN A 259 -11.05 19.05 -24.42
C ASN A 259 -9.61 19.37 -24.03
N LEU A 260 -8.67 18.91 -24.86
CA LEU A 260 -7.23 19.06 -24.64
C LEU A 260 -6.74 20.52 -24.69
N THR A 261 -7.52 21.44 -25.27
CA THR A 261 -7.18 22.87 -25.26
C THR A 261 -7.21 23.44 -23.83
N ASN A 262 -8.06 22.90 -22.95
CA ASN A 262 -8.17 23.30 -21.54
C ASN A 262 -7.31 22.41 -20.66
N TRP A 263 -6.01 22.36 -20.98
CA TRP A 263 -5.04 21.43 -20.40
C TRP A 263 -4.97 21.47 -18.87
N TRP A 264 -5.30 22.59 -18.22
CA TRP A 264 -5.25 22.73 -16.76
C TRP A 264 -6.22 21.80 -16.04
N VAL A 265 -7.36 21.49 -16.65
CA VAL A 265 -8.42 20.65 -16.05
C VAL A 265 -7.93 19.22 -15.82
N SER A 266 -7.11 18.67 -16.71
CA SER A 266 -6.52 17.33 -16.56
C SER A 266 -5.11 17.33 -15.96
N LEU A 267 -4.30 18.36 -16.23
CA LEU A 267 -2.90 18.41 -15.79
C LEU A 267 -2.77 18.46 -14.26
N PHE A 268 -3.49 19.36 -13.58
CA PHE A 268 -3.31 19.55 -12.13
C PHE A 268 -3.74 18.33 -11.31
N PRO A 269 -4.90 17.68 -11.58
CA PRO A 269 -5.24 16.41 -10.95
C PRO A 269 -4.24 15.29 -11.29
N GLY A 270 -3.73 15.26 -12.52
CA GLY A 270 -2.67 14.32 -12.91
C GLY A 270 -1.39 14.50 -12.10
N LEU A 271 -0.95 15.73 -11.86
CA LEU A 271 0.19 16.04 -11.00
C LEU A 271 -0.05 15.67 -9.53
N ALA A 272 -1.29 15.83 -9.04
CA ALA A 272 -1.65 15.39 -7.69
C ALA A 272 -1.48 13.87 -7.53
N ILE A 273 -2.04 13.09 -8.46
CA ILE A 273 -1.87 11.64 -8.49
C ILE A 273 -0.38 11.27 -8.62
N LEU A 274 0.35 11.89 -9.54
CA LEU A 274 1.78 11.60 -9.76
C LEU A 274 2.59 11.79 -8.47
N THR A 275 2.44 12.95 -7.81
CA THR A 275 3.23 13.28 -6.63
C THR A 275 2.95 12.34 -5.47
N ILE A 276 1.68 12.05 -5.17
CA ILE A 276 1.33 11.16 -4.06
C ILE A 276 1.69 9.70 -4.33
N VAL A 277 1.49 9.21 -5.56
CA VAL A 277 1.84 7.84 -5.95
C VAL A 277 3.35 7.65 -5.90
N MET A 278 4.12 8.61 -6.42
CA MET A 278 5.58 8.60 -6.30
C MET A 278 6.02 8.55 -4.84
N ALA A 279 5.40 9.36 -3.98
CA ALA A 279 5.73 9.40 -2.56
C ALA A 279 5.47 8.05 -1.86
N PHE A 280 4.33 7.41 -2.11
CA PHE A 280 4.03 6.08 -1.55
C PHE A 280 4.99 4.99 -2.06
N ASN A 281 5.34 4.99 -3.35
CA ASN A 281 6.31 4.05 -3.90
C ASN A 281 7.70 4.23 -3.25
N LEU A 282 8.22 5.47 -3.20
CA LEU A 282 9.51 5.76 -2.59
C LEU A 282 9.55 5.41 -1.10
N LEU A 283 8.45 5.65 -0.37
CA LEU A 283 8.34 5.25 1.04
C LEU A 283 8.31 3.72 1.19
N GLY A 284 7.60 3.02 0.31
CA GLY A 284 7.55 1.57 0.26
C GLY A 284 8.93 0.94 0.04
N ASP A 285 9.69 1.47 -0.93
CA ASP A 285 11.06 1.03 -1.20
C ASP A 285 11.97 1.24 0.02
N ALA A 286 11.89 2.41 0.67
CA ALA A 286 12.66 2.71 1.87
C ALA A 286 12.30 1.78 3.04
N LEU A 287 11.02 1.43 3.20
CA LEU A 287 10.56 0.47 4.20
C LEU A 287 11.06 -0.95 3.90
N GLN A 288 11.02 -1.35 2.63
CA GLN A 288 11.52 -2.64 2.17
C GLN A 288 13.02 -2.78 2.44
N ASP A 289 13.81 -1.77 2.08
CA ASP A 289 15.26 -1.72 2.32
C ASP A 289 15.61 -1.86 3.80
N HIS A 290 14.83 -1.24 4.69
CA HIS A 290 15.08 -1.27 6.14
C HIS A 290 14.71 -2.63 6.78
N LEU A 291 13.78 -3.35 6.16
CA LEU A 291 13.28 -4.64 6.65
C LEU A 291 13.99 -5.84 6.01
N ASP A 292 14.68 -5.69 4.87
CA ASP A 292 15.47 -6.76 4.27
C ASP A 292 16.71 -7.11 5.12
N PRO A 293 16.78 -8.34 5.69
CA PRO A 293 17.94 -8.80 6.45
C PRO A 293 19.21 -8.95 5.61
N ARG A 294 19.12 -9.06 4.28
CA ARG A 294 20.27 -9.29 3.39
C ARG A 294 21.17 -8.06 3.25
N SER A 295 20.68 -6.88 3.60
CA SER A 295 21.50 -5.67 3.75
C SER A 295 22.59 -5.80 4.84
N ARG A 296 22.49 -6.80 5.74
CA ARG A 296 23.45 -7.05 6.83
C ARG A 296 24.72 -7.80 6.43
N THR A 297 24.76 -8.46 5.27
CA THR A 297 25.90 -9.33 4.88
C THR A 297 26.71 -8.81 3.68
N GLY A 298 26.38 -7.63 3.16
CA GLY A 298 26.96 -7.10 1.92
C GLY A 298 27.87 -5.87 2.08
N ARG A 299 28.86 -5.90 2.99
CA ARG A 299 30.02 -4.98 2.95
C ARG A 299 31.26 -5.68 3.52
N SER A 300 31.63 -6.79 2.86
CA SER A 300 33.02 -7.27 2.84
C SER A 300 33.47 -7.30 1.39
N ARG A 301 33.80 -6.12 0.86
CA ARG A 301 34.74 -5.95 -0.23
C ARG A 301 35.66 -4.81 0.18
#